data_AF-A0AAN9YQT2-F1
#
_entry.id   AF-A0AAN9YQT2-F1
#
_cell.length_a   1.000
_cell.length_b   1.000
_cell.length_c   1.000
_cell.angle_alpha   90.00
_cell.angle_beta   90.00
_cell.angle_gamma   90.00
#
_symmetry.space_group_name_H-M   'P 1'
#
loop_
_entity.id
_entity.type
_entity.pdbx_description
1 polymer ?
#
loop_
_entity_poly.entity_id
_entity_poly.type
_entity_poly.pdbx_seq_one_letter_code
_entity_poly.pdbx_strand_id
1 'polypeptide(L)'
;MDAMWNIVARVIFAAVLLCQAFGAAYFANVTNRQIRPYLDAHMEADARTALLVFIYLFLSAASASGSSVVTILSALKPAEKKPASCCHFVWTAIKVCFTLAMIAMGIITAKASWAWRRLFEINGEDYLAQQSYGLAVMMTIFLTMVAAFLLGSALVCLATFVAKRKTGAVSTANPSHNDIEGQKGAVDVIKKENSMND
;
A
#
# COMPACT_ATOMS: atom_id res chain seq x y z
N MET A 1 3.96 17.49 -21.12
CA MET A 1 2.62 17.05 -20.64
C MET A 1 2.73 16.15 -19.41
N ASP A 2 3.74 15.30 -19.29
CA ASP A 2 3.88 14.34 -18.19
C ASP A 2 4.05 14.95 -16.80
N ALA A 3 4.75 16.09 -16.69
CA ALA A 3 4.95 16.80 -15.42
C ALA A 3 3.64 17.37 -14.85
N MET A 4 2.78 17.92 -15.72
CA MET A 4 1.47 18.47 -15.33
C MET A 4 0.55 17.35 -14.85
N TRP A 5 0.51 16.21 -15.56
CA TRP A 5 -0.29 15.05 -15.15
C TRP A 5 0.14 14.46 -13.80
N ASN A 6 1.45 14.43 -13.53
CA ASN A 6 1.97 13.95 -12.25
C ASN A 6 1.54 14.84 -11.08
N ILE A 7 1.54 16.17 -11.26
CA ILE A 7 1.06 17.11 -10.25
C ILE A 7 -0.43 16.92 -9.99
N VAL A 8 -1.25 16.87 -11.06
CA VAL A 8 -2.71 16.66 -10.95
C VAL A 8 -3.02 15.35 -10.23
N ALA A 9 -2.33 14.26 -10.58
CA ALA A 9 -2.52 12.97 -9.91
C ALA A 9 -2.19 13.02 -8.41
N ARG A 10 -1.11 13.72 -8.02
CA ARG A 10 -0.74 13.89 -6.60
C ARG A 10 -1.76 14.71 -5.82
N VAL A 11 -2.31 15.76 -6.42
CA VAL A 11 -3.36 16.60 -5.79
C VAL A 11 -4.65 15.81 -5.60
N ILE A 12 -5.09 15.07 -6.63
CA ILE A 12 -6.28 14.20 -6.53
C ILE A 12 -6.07 13.14 -5.43
N PHE A 13 -4.90 12.51 -5.40
CA PHE A 13 -4.57 11.52 -4.37
C PHE A 13 -4.59 12.13 -2.95
N ALA A 14 -4.02 13.32 -2.77
CA ALA A 14 -4.07 14.04 -1.50
C ALA A 14 -5.50 14.38 -1.07
N ALA A 15 -6.37 14.78 -2.00
CA ALA A 15 -7.78 15.06 -1.73
C ALA A 15 -8.55 13.80 -1.29
N VAL A 16 -8.31 12.66 -1.96
CA VAL A 16 -8.89 11.37 -1.56
C VAL A 16 -8.43 10.97 -0.15
N LEU A 17 -7.14 11.12 0.16
CA LEU A 17 -6.60 10.84 1.50
C LEU A 17 -7.23 11.73 2.58
N LEU A 18 -7.43 13.02 2.29
CA LEU A 18 -8.09 13.93 3.23
C LEU A 18 -9.55 13.54 3.45
N CYS A 19 -10.28 13.22 2.39
CA CYS A 19 -11.67 12.74 2.50
C CYS A 19 -11.76 11.49 3.40
N GLN A 20 -10.86 10.53 3.20
CA GLN A 20 -10.76 9.35 4.07
C GLN A 20 -10.41 9.71 5.51
N ALA A 21 -9.47 10.64 5.72
CA ALA A 21 -9.11 11.09 7.06
C ALA A 21 -10.30 11.73 7.80
N PHE A 22 -11.08 12.58 7.12
CA PHE A 22 -12.27 13.20 7.68
C PHE A 22 -13.35 12.16 8.00
N GLY A 23 -13.65 11.25 7.08
CA GLY A 23 -14.61 10.17 7.32
C GLY A 23 -14.19 9.29 8.50
N ALA A 24 -12.91 8.90 8.54
CA ALA A 24 -12.38 8.09 9.63
C ALA A 24 -12.44 8.82 10.99
N ALA A 25 -12.08 10.12 11.03
CA ALA A 25 -12.17 10.93 12.24
C ALA A 25 -13.62 11.10 12.72
N TYR A 26 -14.56 11.33 11.79
CA TYR A 26 -15.99 11.42 12.10
C TYR A 26 -16.50 10.13 12.74
N PHE A 27 -16.26 8.99 12.09
CA PHE A 27 -16.72 7.71 12.63
C PHE A 27 -15.95 7.26 13.86
N ALA A 28 -14.69 7.66 14.05
CA ALA A 28 -13.97 7.45 15.30
C ALA A 28 -14.71 8.16 16.45
N ASN A 29 -15.10 9.42 16.25
CA ASN A 29 -15.84 10.18 17.25
C ASN A 29 -17.22 9.56 17.54
N VAL A 30 -17.98 9.18 16.51
CA VAL A 30 -19.28 8.50 16.67
C VAL A 30 -19.12 7.17 17.41
N THR A 31 -18.12 6.38 17.04
CA THR A 31 -17.86 5.08 17.67
C THR A 31 -17.54 5.25 19.15
N ASN A 32 -16.68 6.20 19.51
CA ASN A 32 -16.26 6.40 20.89
C ASN A 32 -17.34 7.07 21.76
N ARG A 33 -18.12 8.01 21.21
CA ARG A 33 -19.10 8.78 22.00
C ARG A 33 -20.49 8.18 22.05
N GLN A 34 -20.86 7.32 21.10
CA GLN A 34 -22.24 6.86 20.97
C GLN A 34 -22.35 5.34 20.91
N ILE A 35 -21.67 4.71 19.95
CA ILE A 35 -21.73 3.25 19.75
C ILE A 35 -21.11 2.51 20.94
N ARG A 36 -19.90 2.89 21.37
CA ARG A 36 -19.20 2.21 22.47
C ARG A 36 -19.95 2.32 23.79
N PRO A 37 -20.42 3.50 24.27
CA PRO A 37 -21.17 3.58 25.53
C PRO A 37 -22.47 2.77 25.49
N TYR A 38 -23.17 2.76 24.36
CA TYR A 38 -24.36 1.92 24.20
C TYR A 38 -24.02 0.44 24.32
N LEU A 39 -22.98 -0.02 23.62
CA LEU A 39 -22.52 -1.41 23.69
C LEU A 39 -21.95 -1.76 25.06
N ASP A 40 -21.31 -0.84 25.77
CA ASP A 40 -20.82 -1.06 27.13
C ASP A 40 -21.97 -1.34 28.11
N ALA A 41 -23.09 -0.65 27.93
CA ALA A 41 -24.29 -0.84 28.74
C ALA A 41 -25.08 -2.12 28.42
N HIS A 42 -24.99 -2.66 27.21
CA HIS A 42 -25.85 -3.76 26.75
C HIS A 42 -25.10 -5.05 26.34
N MET A 43 -23.83 -4.95 25.93
CA MET A 43 -23.01 -6.01 25.34
C MET A 43 -21.50 -5.79 25.53
N GLU A 44 -20.96 -6.16 26.69
CA GLU A 44 -19.54 -5.93 27.06
C GLU A 44 -18.52 -6.47 26.03
N ALA A 45 -18.81 -7.61 25.38
CA ALA A 45 -17.95 -8.19 24.35
C ALA A 45 -17.82 -7.28 23.12
N ASP A 46 -18.91 -6.63 22.71
CA ASP A 46 -18.93 -5.73 21.57
C ASP A 46 -18.37 -4.34 21.90
N ALA A 47 -18.38 -3.93 23.17
CA ALA A 47 -17.75 -2.70 23.62
C ALA A 47 -16.21 -2.71 23.43
N ARG A 48 -15.57 -3.88 23.63
CA ARG A 48 -14.13 -4.04 23.33
C ARG A 48 -13.85 -3.94 21.83
N THR A 49 -14.72 -4.53 21.01
CA THR A 49 -14.62 -4.41 19.55
C THR A 49 -14.79 -2.96 19.11
N ALA A 50 -15.73 -2.23 19.70
CA ALA A 50 -15.94 -0.81 19.43
C ALA A 50 -14.72 0.05 19.81
N LEU A 51 -14.03 -0.27 20.90
CA LEU A 51 -12.77 0.38 21.26
C LEU A 51 -11.67 0.12 20.21
N LEU A 52 -11.52 -1.13 19.74
CA LEU A 52 -10.57 -1.48 18.69
C LEU A 52 -10.87 -0.76 17.37
N VAL A 53 -12.15 -0.68 17.00
CA VAL A 53 -12.61 0.07 15.82
C VAL A 53 -12.31 1.56 15.95
N PHE A 54 -12.55 2.16 17.12
CA PHE A 54 -12.18 3.54 17.39
C PHE A 54 -10.67 3.78 17.22
N ILE A 55 -9.83 2.95 17.85
CA ILE A 55 -8.38 3.06 17.77
C ILE A 55 -7.93 2.96 16.30
N TYR A 56 -8.44 1.97 15.57
CA TYR A 56 -8.14 1.80 14.15
C TYR A 56 -8.51 3.03 13.32
N LEU A 57 -9.74 3.53 13.46
CA LEU A 57 -10.22 4.71 12.74
C LEU A 57 -9.39 5.96 13.06
N PHE A 58 -9.02 6.15 14.32
CA PHE A 58 -8.19 7.27 14.76
C PHE A 58 -6.77 7.19 14.16
N LEU A 59 -6.12 6.03 14.25
CA LEU A 59 -4.80 5.83 13.61
C LEU A 59 -4.87 5.95 12.09
N SER A 60 -5.95 5.49 11.46
CA SER A 60 -6.18 5.65 10.03
C SER A 60 -6.31 7.12 9.65
N ALA A 61 -7.05 7.92 10.43
CA ALA A 61 -7.19 9.35 10.19
C ALA A 61 -5.84 10.09 10.35
N ALA A 62 -5.08 9.78 11.39
CA ALA A 62 -3.78 10.38 11.64
C ALA A 62 -2.76 10.02 10.53
N SER A 63 -2.71 8.75 10.13
CA SER A 63 -1.79 8.28 9.08
C SER A 63 -2.17 8.82 7.69
N ALA A 64 -3.45 8.89 7.35
CA ALA A 64 -3.93 9.47 6.10
C ALA A 64 -3.64 10.99 6.03
N SER A 65 -3.86 11.71 7.14
CA SER A 65 -3.55 13.14 7.24
C SER A 65 -2.04 13.40 7.06
N GLY A 66 -1.19 12.64 7.76
CA GLY A 66 0.26 12.74 7.61
C GLY A 66 0.74 12.43 6.19
N SER A 67 0.16 11.39 5.58
CA SER A 67 0.48 11.01 4.20
C SER A 67 0.07 12.07 3.17
N SER A 68 -1.07 12.73 3.39
CA SER A 68 -1.52 13.84 2.54
C SER A 68 -0.57 15.02 2.61
N VAL A 69 -0.16 15.44 3.81
CA VAL A 69 0.81 16.53 4.01
C VAL A 69 2.14 16.20 3.31
N VAL A 70 2.66 14.99 3.47
CA VAL A 70 3.90 14.55 2.80
C VAL A 70 3.74 14.57 1.28
N THR A 71 2.58 14.17 0.75
CA THR A 71 2.30 14.17 -0.69
C THR A 71 2.30 15.60 -1.26
N ILE A 72 1.64 16.53 -0.56
CA ILE A 72 1.59 17.95 -0.94
C ILE A 72 3.00 18.56 -0.89
N LEU A 73 3.73 18.36 0.20
CA LEU A 73 5.11 18.85 0.35
C LEU A 73 6.06 18.28 -0.72
N SER A 74 5.86 17.02 -1.10
CA SER A 74 6.66 16.36 -2.15
C SER A 74 6.31 16.83 -3.56
N ALA A 75 5.12 17.42 -3.77
CA ALA A 75 4.78 18.08 -5.03
C ALA A 75 5.44 19.47 -5.16
N LEU A 76 5.83 20.08 -4.04
CA LEU A 76 6.44 21.41 -3.99
C LEU A 76 7.98 21.38 -4.12
N LYS A 77 8.63 20.25 -3.86
CA LYS A 77 10.11 20.14 -3.88
C LYS A 77 10.62 19.44 -5.15
N PRO A 78 11.73 19.91 -5.76
CA PRO A 78 12.40 19.19 -6.85
C PRO A 78 13.00 17.87 -6.36
N ALA A 79 13.02 16.86 -7.23
CA ALA A 79 13.39 15.50 -6.88
C ALA A 79 14.90 15.35 -6.59
N GLU A 80 15.28 15.23 -5.32
CA GLU A 80 16.63 14.81 -4.94
C GLU A 80 16.78 13.28 -5.03
N LYS A 81 17.77 12.83 -5.81
CA LYS A 81 18.15 11.41 -5.89
C LYS A 81 18.97 11.03 -4.67
N LYS A 82 18.36 10.35 -3.69
CA LYS A 82 19.10 9.73 -2.57
C LYS A 82 19.46 8.27 -2.89
N PRO A 83 20.68 7.81 -2.59
CA PRO A 83 21.09 6.43 -2.78
C PRO A 83 20.33 5.49 -1.83
N ALA A 84 19.88 4.35 -2.35
CA ALA A 84 19.15 3.35 -1.60
C ALA A 84 20.11 2.51 -0.73
N SER A 85 19.99 2.65 0.60
CA SER A 85 20.71 1.87 1.62
C SER A 85 19.88 0.65 2.05
N CYS A 86 20.54 -0.38 2.63
CA CYS A 86 19.92 -1.59 3.23
C CYS A 86 18.70 -1.29 4.13
N CYS A 87 18.66 -0.10 4.74
CA CYS A 87 17.51 0.45 5.45
C CYS A 87 16.19 0.44 4.64
N HIS A 88 16.25 0.54 3.31
CA HIS A 88 15.09 0.53 2.43
C HIS A 88 14.35 -0.82 2.43
N PHE A 89 15.06 -1.94 2.55
CA PHE A 89 14.43 -3.26 2.56
C PHE A 89 13.61 -3.49 3.84
N VAL A 90 14.21 -3.21 5.00
CA VAL A 90 13.53 -3.28 6.31
C VAL A 90 12.31 -2.35 6.33
N TRP A 91 12.46 -1.13 5.84
CA TRP A 91 11.36 -0.17 5.74
C TRP A 91 10.22 -0.65 4.84
N THR A 92 10.57 -1.32 3.73
CA THR A 92 9.57 -1.90 2.82
C THR A 92 8.80 -3.03 3.49
N ALA A 93 9.49 -3.93 4.20
CA ALA A 93 8.84 -5.03 4.93
C ALA A 93 7.88 -4.51 6.02
N ILE A 94 8.31 -3.52 6.81
CA ILE A 94 7.45 -2.89 7.84
C ILE A 94 6.19 -2.28 7.20
N LYS A 95 6.33 -1.59 6.08
CA LYS A 95 5.19 -1.02 5.35
C LYS A 95 4.20 -2.07 4.87
N VAL A 96 4.69 -3.21 4.36
CA VAL A 96 3.83 -4.30 3.92
C VAL A 96 3.07 -4.89 5.11
N CYS A 97 3.75 -5.20 6.21
CA CYS A 97 3.11 -5.72 7.42
C CYS A 97 2.04 -4.76 7.96
N PHE A 98 2.36 -3.47 8.03
CA PHE A 98 1.41 -2.44 8.46
C PHE A 98 0.19 -2.37 7.53
N THR A 99 0.40 -2.43 6.21
CA THR A 99 -0.69 -2.43 5.23
C THR A 99 -1.61 -3.64 5.41
N LEU A 100 -1.04 -4.83 5.60
CA LEU A 100 -1.82 -6.05 5.85
C LEU A 100 -2.64 -5.95 7.15
N ALA A 101 -2.04 -5.43 8.23
CA ALA A 101 -2.73 -5.21 9.49
C ALA A 101 -3.91 -4.22 9.32
N MET A 102 -3.70 -3.13 8.58
CA MET A 102 -4.74 -2.14 8.30
C MET A 102 -5.90 -2.73 7.47
N ILE A 103 -5.61 -3.62 6.51
CA ILE A 103 -6.63 -4.33 5.74
C ILE A 103 -7.43 -5.26 6.64
N ALA A 104 -6.77 -6.07 7.46
CA ALA A 104 -7.44 -6.98 8.40
C ALA A 104 -8.37 -6.22 9.36
N MET A 105 -7.89 -5.11 9.93
CA MET A 105 -8.70 -4.25 10.80
C MET A 105 -9.87 -3.58 10.06
N GLY A 106 -9.68 -3.21 8.80
CA GLY A 106 -10.76 -2.69 7.95
C GLY A 106 -11.87 -3.73 7.74
N ILE A 107 -11.52 -5.00 7.49
CA ILE A 107 -12.48 -6.10 7.35
C ILE A 107 -13.24 -6.34 8.66
N ILE A 108 -12.52 -6.38 9.78
CA ILE A 108 -13.13 -6.54 11.11
C ILE A 108 -14.10 -5.40 11.40
N THR A 109 -13.72 -4.17 11.08
CA THR A 109 -14.56 -2.99 11.29
C THR A 109 -15.82 -3.03 10.42
N ALA A 110 -15.69 -3.38 9.14
CA ALA A 110 -16.83 -3.53 8.24
C ALA A 110 -17.82 -4.58 8.77
N LYS A 111 -17.30 -5.75 9.19
CA LYS A 111 -18.11 -6.84 9.76
C LYS A 111 -18.80 -6.42 11.06
N ALA A 112 -18.06 -5.83 11.99
CA ALA A 112 -18.60 -5.38 13.28
C ALA A 112 -19.69 -4.31 13.09
N SER A 113 -19.44 -3.33 12.23
CA SER A 113 -20.39 -2.26 11.93
C SER A 113 -21.68 -2.79 11.30
N TRP A 114 -21.58 -3.82 10.44
CA TRP A 114 -22.75 -4.49 9.87
C TRP A 114 -23.56 -5.24 10.93
N ALA A 115 -22.88 -5.92 11.87
CA ALA A 115 -23.53 -6.60 12.98
C ALA A 115 -24.23 -5.61 13.92
N TRP A 116 -23.56 -4.53 14.31
CA TRP A 116 -24.12 -3.48 15.16
C TRP A 116 -25.33 -2.81 14.52
N ARG A 117 -25.30 -2.56 13.21
CA ARG A 117 -26.47 -2.06 12.49
C ARG A 117 -27.71 -2.91 12.76
N ARG A 118 -27.61 -4.24 12.57
CA ARG A 118 -28.74 -5.15 12.77
C ARG A 118 -29.20 -5.16 14.22
N LEU A 119 -28.27 -5.07 15.17
CA LEU A 119 -28.58 -4.97 16.58
C LEU A 119 -29.37 -3.68 16.90
N PHE A 120 -28.91 -2.53 16.39
CA PHE A 120 -29.57 -1.25 16.62
C PHE A 120 -30.94 -1.15 15.93
N GLU A 121 -31.10 -1.74 14.73
CA GLU A 121 -32.41 -1.87 14.07
C GLU A 121 -33.40 -2.66 14.94
N ILE A 122 -32.96 -3.76 15.58
CA ILE A 122 -33.82 -4.58 16.44
C ILE A 122 -34.22 -3.83 17.71
N ASN A 123 -33.30 -3.02 18.27
CA ASN A 123 -33.53 -2.26 19.49
C ASN A 123 -34.25 -0.92 19.27
N GLY A 124 -34.62 -0.57 18.03
CA GLY A 124 -35.29 0.69 17.69
C GLY A 124 -34.38 1.93 17.72
N GLU A 125 -33.06 1.74 17.69
CA GLU A 125 -32.06 2.80 17.73
C GLU A 125 -31.68 3.26 16.31
N ASP A 126 -32.65 3.86 15.60
CA ASP A 126 -32.53 4.19 14.18
C ASP A 126 -31.30 5.05 13.84
N TYR A 127 -30.97 6.00 14.71
CA TYR A 127 -29.79 6.86 14.53
C TYR A 127 -28.48 6.03 14.58
N LEU A 128 -28.33 5.15 15.56
CA LEU A 128 -27.12 4.32 15.70
C LEU A 128 -27.02 3.28 14.58
N ALA A 129 -28.16 2.74 14.15
CA ALA A 129 -28.24 1.86 12.99
C ALA A 129 -27.74 2.57 11.71
N GLN A 130 -28.20 3.80 11.47
CA GLN A 130 -27.78 4.60 10.32
C GLN A 130 -26.27 4.91 10.36
N GLN A 131 -25.74 5.28 11.52
CA GLN A 131 -24.30 5.54 11.68
C GLN A 131 -23.45 4.29 11.44
N SER A 132 -23.89 3.15 11.95
CA SER A 132 -23.19 1.87 11.77
C SER A 132 -23.25 1.40 10.31
N TYR A 133 -24.36 1.64 9.63
CA TYR A 133 -24.45 1.42 8.19
C TYR A 133 -23.49 2.32 7.41
N GLY A 134 -23.44 3.61 7.71
CA GLY A 134 -22.52 4.56 7.09
C GLY A 134 -21.05 4.13 7.25
N LEU A 135 -20.67 3.68 8.46
CA LEU A 135 -19.35 3.15 8.74
C LEU A 135 -19.04 1.89 7.92
N ALA A 136 -19.98 0.94 7.86
CA ALA A 136 -19.82 -0.30 7.09
C ALA A 136 -19.64 -0.01 5.58
N VAL A 137 -20.43 0.90 5.02
CA VAL A 137 -20.34 1.32 3.62
C VAL A 137 -19.00 2.01 3.35
N MET A 138 -18.59 2.95 4.20
CA MET A 138 -17.30 3.63 4.07
C MET A 138 -16.13 2.63 4.06
N MET A 139 -16.12 1.68 5.00
CA MET A 139 -15.08 0.66 5.06
C MET A 139 -15.09 -0.27 3.85
N THR A 140 -16.27 -0.63 3.36
CA THR A 140 -16.40 -1.47 2.17
C THR A 140 -15.81 -0.76 0.95
N ILE A 141 -16.17 0.51 0.73
CA ILE A 141 -15.61 1.33 -0.37
C ILE A 141 -14.09 1.42 -0.24
N PHE A 142 -13.57 1.68 0.97
CA PHE A 142 -12.14 1.73 1.21
C PHE A 142 -11.43 0.41 0.86
N LEU A 143 -11.95 -0.72 1.34
CA LEU A 143 -11.41 -2.05 1.04
C LEU A 143 -11.47 -2.36 -0.46
N THR A 144 -12.55 -1.98 -1.15
CA THR A 144 -12.67 -2.14 -2.60
C THR A 144 -11.63 -1.30 -3.34
N MET A 145 -11.39 -0.05 -2.91
CA MET A 145 -10.34 0.80 -3.50
C MET A 145 -8.96 0.18 -3.30
N VAL A 146 -8.65 -0.32 -2.10
CA VAL A 146 -7.38 -1.00 -1.81
C VAL A 146 -7.22 -2.27 -2.66
N ALA A 147 -8.26 -3.08 -2.76
CA ALA A 147 -8.24 -4.29 -3.59
C ALA A 147 -8.01 -3.97 -5.08
N ALA A 148 -8.69 -2.94 -5.61
CA ALA A 148 -8.50 -2.48 -6.98
C ALA A 148 -7.06 -1.96 -7.21
N PHE A 149 -6.50 -1.23 -6.24
CA PHE A 149 -5.13 -0.73 -6.30
C PHE A 149 -4.09 -1.87 -6.29
N LEU A 150 -4.28 -2.88 -5.43
CA LEU A 150 -3.43 -4.06 -5.38
C LEU A 150 -3.50 -4.88 -6.68
N LEU A 151 -4.71 -5.05 -7.22
CA LEU A 151 -4.92 -5.74 -8.49
C LEU A 151 -4.23 -4.99 -9.65
N GLY A 152 -4.43 -3.67 -9.74
CA GLY A 152 -3.77 -2.84 -10.74
C GLY A 152 -2.25 -2.91 -10.64
N SER A 153 -1.71 -2.86 -9.42
CA SER A 153 -0.27 -3.01 -9.17
C SER A 153 0.25 -4.38 -9.60
N ALA A 154 -0.48 -5.45 -9.30
CA ALA A 154 -0.11 -6.81 -9.72
C ALA A 154 -0.10 -6.96 -11.25
N LEU A 155 -1.09 -6.38 -11.94
CA LEU A 155 -1.16 -6.39 -13.41
C LEU A 155 0.02 -5.63 -14.05
N VAL A 156 0.41 -4.47 -13.50
CA VAL A 156 1.58 -3.72 -13.98
C VAL A 156 2.88 -4.50 -13.74
N CYS A 157 3.03 -5.14 -12.57
CA CYS A 157 4.16 -6.02 -12.30
C CYS A 157 4.22 -7.21 -13.27
N LEU A 158 3.08 -7.81 -13.58
CA LEU A 158 3.02 -8.91 -14.55
C LEU A 158 3.38 -8.44 -15.96
N ALA A 159 2.84 -7.31 -16.40
CA ALA A 159 3.13 -6.73 -17.71
C ALA A 159 4.61 -6.39 -17.88
N THR A 160 5.24 -5.81 -16.86
CA THR A 160 6.69 -5.49 -16.89
C THR A 160 7.55 -6.75 -16.89
N PHE A 161 7.15 -7.81 -16.18
CA PHE A 161 7.86 -9.09 -16.21
C PHE A 161 7.76 -9.77 -17.59
N VAL A 162 6.58 -9.76 -18.20
CA VAL A 162 6.36 -10.29 -19.57
C VAL A 162 7.16 -9.48 -20.58
N ALA A 163 7.16 -8.15 -20.48
CA ALA A 163 7.94 -7.28 -21.37
C ALA A 163 9.45 -7.57 -21.26
N LYS A 164 9.99 -7.71 -20.04
CA LYS A 164 11.40 -8.07 -19.81
C LYS A 164 11.76 -9.44 -20.39
N ARG A 165 10.87 -10.43 -20.31
CA ARG A 165 11.11 -11.74 -20.94
C ARG A 165 11.16 -11.64 -22.48
N LYS A 166 10.33 -10.80 -23.09
CA LYS A 166 10.34 -10.59 -24.55
C LYS A 166 11.63 -9.90 -25.03
N THR A 167 12.12 -8.88 -24.34
CA THR A 167 13.40 -8.22 -24.69
C THR A 167 14.62 -9.09 -24.40
N GLY A 168 14.59 -9.92 -23.35
CA GLY A 168 15.64 -10.90 -23.08
C GLY A 168 15.73 -12.03 -24.13
N ALA A 169 14.61 -12.40 -24.75
CA ALA A 169 14.57 -13.41 -25.82
C ALA A 169 15.01 -12.88 -27.20
N VAL A 170 14.96 -11.56 -27.43
CA VAL A 170 15.43 -10.92 -28.68
C VAL A 170 16.94 -10.69 -28.66
N SER A 171 17.57 -10.57 -27.49
CA SER A 171 19.03 -10.36 -27.39
C SER A 171 19.86 -11.65 -27.58
N THR A 172 19.23 -12.82 -27.69
CA THR A 172 19.89 -14.11 -27.99
C THR A 172 19.69 -14.59 -29.44
N ALA A 173 19.06 -13.77 -30.30
CA ALA A 173 18.83 -14.09 -31.70
C ALA A 173 19.57 -13.11 -32.62
N ASN A 174 20.91 -13.11 -32.54
CA ASN A 174 21.74 -12.74 -33.68
C ASN A 174 23.04 -13.56 -33.65
N PRO A 175 23.25 -14.51 -34.60
CA PRO A 175 24.50 -15.25 -34.71
C PRO A 175 25.52 -14.35 -35.41
N SER A 176 26.26 -13.56 -34.64
CA SER A 176 27.47 -12.90 -35.13
C SER A 176 28.61 -13.91 -35.15
N HIS A 177 28.66 -14.66 -36.25
CA HIS A 177 29.87 -15.27 -36.77
C HIS A 177 30.93 -14.17 -36.88
N ASN A 178 31.88 -14.11 -35.93
CA ASN A 178 33.25 -13.59 -36.04
C ASN A 178 33.84 -13.42 -34.63
N ASP A 179 34.29 -14.53 -34.04
CA ASP A 179 35.26 -14.54 -32.94
C ASP A 179 36.09 -15.83 -33.06
N ILE A 180 36.76 -15.98 -34.20
CA ILE A 180 37.86 -16.94 -34.38
C ILE A 180 39.07 -16.12 -34.83
N GLU A 181 39.61 -15.27 -33.94
CA GLU A 181 40.99 -14.76 -34.11
C GLU A 181 41.65 -14.22 -32.84
N GLY A 182 40.95 -14.13 -31.70
CA GLY A 182 41.55 -13.67 -30.43
C GLY A 182 42.28 -14.73 -29.61
N GLN A 183 42.14 -16.02 -29.94
CA GLN A 183 42.56 -17.14 -29.08
C GLN A 183 43.81 -17.87 -29.59
N LYS A 184 44.71 -17.19 -30.31
CA LYS A 184 46.02 -17.72 -30.72
C LYS A 184 47.23 -16.98 -30.15
N GLY A 185 47.03 -15.82 -29.51
CA GLY A 185 48.12 -15.01 -28.93
C GLY A 185 48.44 -15.29 -27.45
N ALA A 186 47.56 -15.95 -26.70
CA ALA A 186 47.73 -16.14 -25.25
C ALA A 186 48.38 -17.48 -24.87
N VAL A 187 48.56 -18.41 -25.82
CA VAL A 187 49.15 -19.74 -25.55
C VAL A 187 50.67 -19.75 -25.74
N ASP A 188 51.23 -18.81 -26.52
CA ASP A 188 52.68 -18.73 -26.74
C ASP A 188 53.44 -17.91 -25.68
N VAL A 189 52.74 -17.16 -24.80
CA VAL A 189 53.39 -16.41 -23.72
C VAL A 189 53.66 -17.29 -22.49
N ILE A 190 52.81 -18.29 -22.23
CA ILE A 190 52.93 -19.14 -21.02
C ILE A 190 53.97 -20.26 -21.19
N LYS A 191 54.37 -20.61 -22.42
CA LYS A 191 55.40 -21.64 -22.66
C LYS A 191 56.84 -21.10 -22.56
N LYS A 192 57.05 -19.78 -22.54
CA LYS A 192 58.39 -19.17 -22.48
C LYS A 192 58.88 -18.87 -21.06
N GLU A 193 58.01 -18.92 -20.06
CA GLU A 193 58.37 -18.60 -18.67
C GLU A 193 58.84 -19.82 -17.85
N ASN A 194 58.63 -21.04 -18.34
CA ASN A 194 59.02 -22.28 -17.65
C ASN A 194 60.34 -22.91 -18.17
N SER A 195 61.14 -22.21 -18.97
CA SER A 195 62.46 -22.70 -19.42
C SER A 195 63.64 -21.86 -18.94
N MET A 196 63.46 -21.06 -17.89
CA MET A 196 64.50 -20.14 -17.41
C MET A 196 64.73 -20.21 -15.89
N ASN A 197 64.32 -21.32 -15.27
CA ASN A 197 64.55 -21.63 -13.85
C ASN A 197 65.16 -23.04 -13.67
N ASP A 198 66.06 -23.42 -14.57
CA ASP A 198 67.12 -24.40 -14.31
C ASP A 198 68.48 -23.74 -14.54
#